data_AF-A0A1A1YJC8-F1
#
_entry.id   AF-A0A1A1YJC8-F1
#
_cell.length_a   1.000
_cell.length_b   1.000
_cell.length_c   1.000
_cell.angle_alpha   90.00
_cell.angle_beta   90.00
_cell.angle_gamma   90.00
#
_symmetry.space_group_name_H-M   'P 1'
#
loop_
_entity.id
_entity.type
_entity.pdbx_description
1 polymer ?
#
loop_
_entity_poly.entity_id
_entity_poly.type
_entity_poly.pdbx_seq_one_letter_code
_entity_poly.pdbx_strand_id
1 'polypeptide(L)'
;MSGVWSPRRCLTAAVTAGVTLLAVGVPSASAAPASDGRGYVDSTARCPSADATVLYGSTDASRVAICSVSGGKYEYRGVRLRDGAKLIVPATRNDDGAFRVDNAGIEYLVTAKSLVLSVGEKVIREEAMIDFHRPGAPATQDSVKSPGAAPAPATASPTPTTPLPPPLAAEVGGSGARR
;
A
#
# COMPACT_ATOMS: atom_id res chain seq x y z
N MET A 1 62.32 28.36 -48.85
CA MET A 1 62.40 28.48 -47.37
C MET A 1 61.32 27.55 -46.80
N SER A 2 61.58 26.24 -46.70
CA SER A 2 62.36 25.55 -45.63
C SER A 2 61.63 25.66 -44.28
N GLY A 3 61.29 24.63 -43.53
CA GLY A 3 61.60 23.20 -43.58
C GLY A 3 60.86 22.46 -42.44
N VAL A 4 60.99 21.14 -42.47
CA VAL A 4 60.35 20.09 -41.65
C VAL A 4 60.83 20.04 -40.18
N TRP A 5 60.06 19.42 -39.28
CA TRP A 5 60.45 18.24 -38.43
C TRP A 5 59.67 18.16 -37.08
N SER A 6 58.94 17.06 -36.92
CA SER A 6 58.38 16.48 -35.68
C SER A 6 59.46 16.04 -34.64
N PRO A 7 59.13 15.78 -33.36
CA PRO A 7 59.01 14.36 -33.01
C PRO A 7 57.95 14.05 -31.94
N ARG A 8 57.53 12.78 -32.00
CA ARG A 8 56.65 12.04 -31.10
C ARG A 8 57.24 11.91 -29.68
N ARG A 9 56.38 11.98 -28.66
CA ARG A 9 56.57 11.23 -27.39
C ARG A 9 55.23 10.65 -26.94
N CYS A 10 55.19 9.32 -26.87
CA CYS A 10 54.18 8.53 -26.16
C CYS A 10 54.20 8.86 -24.66
N LEU A 11 53.04 8.77 -23.99
CA LEU A 11 52.88 8.01 -22.73
C LEU A 11 51.39 7.91 -22.35
N THR A 12 51.02 6.69 -22.02
CA THR A 12 49.73 6.14 -21.62
C THR A 12 49.21 6.72 -20.30
N ALA A 13 47.90 6.93 -20.18
CA ALA A 13 47.21 7.03 -18.88
C ALA A 13 45.86 6.30 -18.93
N ALA A 14 45.66 5.43 -17.93
CA ALA A 14 44.61 4.45 -17.82
C ALA A 14 43.19 5.06 -17.77
N VAL A 15 42.27 4.53 -18.58
CA VAL A 15 40.84 4.78 -18.40
C VAL A 15 40.31 3.78 -17.39
N THR A 16 40.05 4.27 -16.18
CA THR A 16 39.40 3.54 -15.09
C THR A 16 37.98 3.16 -15.51
N ALA A 17 37.68 1.86 -15.54
CA ALA A 17 36.33 1.34 -15.67
C ALA A 17 35.52 1.73 -14.43
N GLY A 18 34.68 2.76 -14.55
CA GLY A 18 33.73 3.14 -13.50
C GLY A 18 32.63 2.10 -13.38
N VAL A 19 32.63 1.35 -12.27
CA VAL A 19 31.52 0.48 -11.88
C VAL A 19 30.37 1.39 -11.45
N THR A 20 29.35 1.54 -12.31
CA THR A 20 28.08 2.16 -11.93
C THR A 20 27.33 1.21 -11.00
N LEU A 21 27.42 1.43 -9.69
CA LEU A 21 26.52 0.81 -8.73
C LEU A 21 25.10 1.34 -8.97
N LEU A 22 24.28 0.52 -9.62
CA LEU A 22 22.82 0.68 -9.62
C LEU A 22 22.34 0.48 -8.18
N ALA A 23 22.19 1.58 -7.45
CA ALA A 23 21.53 1.59 -6.16
C ALA A 23 20.05 1.25 -6.38
N VAL A 24 19.69 -0.02 -6.18
CA VAL A 24 18.30 -0.46 -6.11
C VAL A 24 17.73 0.12 -4.81
N GLY A 25 17.07 1.27 -4.91
CA GLY A 25 16.37 1.89 -3.80
C GLY A 25 15.26 0.95 -3.31
N VAL A 26 15.38 0.50 -2.06
CA VAL A 26 14.33 -0.30 -1.42
C VAL A 26 13.13 0.64 -1.19
N PRO A 27 11.92 0.32 -1.68
CA PRO A 27 10.75 1.15 -1.43
C PRO A 27 10.52 1.20 0.08
N SER A 28 10.67 2.39 0.65
CA SER A 28 10.36 2.61 2.06
C SER A 28 8.84 2.58 2.20
N ALA A 29 8.31 1.55 2.86
CA ALA A 29 6.90 1.48 3.21
C ALA A 29 6.61 2.62 4.20
N SER A 30 5.94 3.66 3.72
CA SER A 30 5.42 4.71 4.60
C SER A 30 4.37 4.08 5.50
N ALA A 31 4.44 4.36 6.80
CA ALA A 31 3.45 3.87 7.75
C ALA A 31 2.05 4.33 7.32
N ALA A 32 1.08 3.41 7.36
CA ALA A 32 -0.30 3.72 7.03
C ALA A 32 -0.82 4.87 7.93
N PRO A 33 -1.63 5.80 7.39
CA PRO A 33 -2.19 6.87 8.20
C PRO A 33 -3.03 6.32 9.36
N ALA A 34 -3.01 7.00 10.50
CA ALA A 34 -3.85 6.61 11.63
C ALA A 34 -5.35 6.65 11.24
N SER A 35 -6.05 5.54 11.45
CA SER A 35 -7.47 5.38 11.16
C SER A 35 -8.21 4.68 12.30
N ASP A 36 -9.53 4.86 12.34
CA ASP A 36 -10.44 4.07 13.16
C ASP A 36 -11.62 3.56 12.32
N GLY A 37 -12.60 2.90 12.94
CA GLY A 37 -13.78 2.39 12.23
C GLY A 37 -14.60 3.45 11.49
N ARG A 38 -14.34 4.74 11.74
CA ARG A 38 -14.99 5.86 11.05
C ARG A 38 -14.20 6.37 9.84
N GLY A 39 -12.93 6.01 9.69
CA GLY A 39 -12.03 6.53 8.67
C GLY A 39 -10.75 7.13 9.26
N TYR A 40 -10.11 8.06 8.56
CA TYR A 40 -8.84 8.62 9.02
C TYR A 40 -9.03 9.63 10.15
N VAL A 41 -8.19 9.52 11.18
CA VAL A 41 -8.18 10.46 12.30
C VAL A 41 -7.76 11.86 11.80
N ASP A 42 -8.36 12.90 12.38
CA ASP A 42 -8.13 14.32 12.03
C ASP A 42 -8.29 14.67 10.54
N SER A 43 -9.13 13.91 9.84
CA SER A 43 -9.41 14.07 8.41
C SER A 43 -10.91 14.23 8.15
N THR A 44 -11.27 14.97 7.09
CA THR A 44 -12.65 14.97 6.58
C THR A 44 -13.05 13.64 5.95
N ALA A 45 -12.08 12.81 5.56
CA ALA A 45 -12.29 11.43 5.11
C ALA A 45 -12.66 10.52 6.30
N ARG A 46 -13.74 10.87 6.98
CA ARG A 46 -14.26 10.21 8.18
C ARG A 46 -15.77 10.34 8.22
N CYS A 47 -16.44 9.20 8.41
CA CYS A 47 -17.88 9.08 8.53
C CYS A 47 -18.39 9.47 9.92
N PRO A 48 -19.69 9.81 10.05
CA PRO A 48 -20.27 10.18 11.35
C PRO A 48 -20.21 9.07 12.40
N SER A 49 -20.30 7.80 11.98
CA SER A 49 -20.23 6.62 12.84
C SER A 49 -19.50 5.47 12.13
N ALA A 50 -19.07 4.46 12.88
CA ALA A 50 -18.37 3.31 12.30
C ALA A 50 -19.32 2.45 11.45
N ASP A 51 -20.58 2.30 11.87
CA ASP A 51 -21.62 1.58 11.12
C ASP A 51 -22.00 2.28 9.81
N ALA A 52 -21.81 3.60 9.74
CA ALA A 52 -22.02 4.35 8.51
C ALA A 52 -20.84 4.24 7.54
N THR A 53 -19.69 3.71 7.96
CA THR A 53 -18.50 3.64 7.11
C THR A 53 -18.65 2.51 6.10
N VAL A 54 -18.71 2.86 4.82
CA VAL A 54 -18.77 1.88 3.73
C VAL A 54 -17.38 1.53 3.24
N LEU A 55 -16.52 2.54 3.06
CA LEU A 55 -15.10 2.39 2.81
C LEU A 55 -14.36 3.68 3.12
N TYR A 56 -13.05 3.61 3.26
CA TYR A 56 -12.16 4.76 3.21
C TYR A 56 -10.81 4.37 2.63
N GLY A 57 -10.11 5.34 2.05
CA GLY A 57 -8.81 5.11 1.43
C GLY A 57 -7.94 6.35 1.35
N SER A 58 -6.63 6.14 1.26
CA SER A 58 -5.62 7.18 1.12
C SER A 58 -4.86 6.96 -0.18
N THR A 59 -4.55 8.07 -0.82
CA THR A 59 -3.58 8.17 -1.91
C THR A 59 -2.39 9.00 -1.44
N ASP A 60 -1.41 9.23 -2.31
CA ASP A 60 -0.31 10.17 -2.03
C ASP A 60 -0.77 11.63 -1.83
N ALA A 61 -1.97 11.97 -2.29
CA ALA A 61 -2.41 13.36 -2.34
C ALA A 61 -3.81 13.63 -1.78
N SER A 62 -4.58 12.59 -1.51
CA SER A 62 -5.97 12.69 -1.09
C SER A 62 -6.30 11.62 -0.07
N ARG A 63 -7.27 11.90 0.80
CA ARG A 63 -7.95 10.89 1.59
C ARG A 63 -9.43 10.97 1.30
N VAL A 64 -10.08 9.81 1.23
CA VAL A 64 -11.49 9.70 0.89
C VAL A 64 -12.21 8.72 1.81
N ALA A 65 -13.49 8.97 2.06
CA ALA A 65 -14.40 8.04 2.69
C ALA A 65 -15.73 8.04 1.94
N ILE A 66 -16.37 6.88 1.88
CA ILE A 66 -17.77 6.76 1.48
C ILE A 66 -18.57 6.36 2.72
N CYS A 67 -19.57 7.16 3.01
CA CYS A 67 -20.46 6.96 4.13
C CYS A 67 -21.85 6.59 3.63
N SER A 68 -22.49 5.62 4.27
CA SER A 68 -23.93 5.42 4.09
C SER A 68 -24.67 6.54 4.80
N VAL A 69 -25.76 6.99 4.19
CA VAL A 69 -26.69 7.95 4.77
C VAL A 69 -28.12 7.38 4.69
N SER A 70 -29.07 8.06 5.32
CA SER A 70 -30.47 7.64 5.34
C SER A 70 -31.04 7.40 3.93
N GLY A 71 -31.90 6.39 3.79
CA GLY A 71 -32.55 6.08 2.51
C GLY A 71 -31.68 5.30 1.52
N GLY A 72 -30.66 4.59 2.01
CA GLY A 72 -29.79 3.74 1.17
C GLY A 72 -28.89 4.52 0.22
N LYS A 73 -28.69 5.82 0.50
CA LYS A 73 -27.81 6.69 -0.28
C LYS A 73 -26.40 6.69 0.30
N TYR A 74 -25.49 7.28 -0.46
CA TYR A 74 -24.09 7.39 -0.07
C TYR A 74 -23.64 8.84 -0.15
N GLU A 75 -22.64 9.16 0.65
CA GLU A 75 -21.97 10.45 0.68
C GLU A 75 -20.47 10.21 0.54
N TYR A 76 -19.86 10.95 -0.37
CA TYR A 76 -18.42 11.04 -0.50
C TYR A 76 -17.89 12.13 0.42
N ARG A 77 -16.81 11.83 1.13
CA ARG A 77 -16.06 12.79 1.96
C ARG A 77 -14.59 12.72 1.60
N GLY A 78 -14.09 13.76 0.96
CA GLY A 78 -12.70 13.88 0.52
C GLY A 78 -11.95 15.01 1.20
N VAL A 79 -10.64 14.85 1.33
CA VAL A 79 -9.71 15.95 1.62
C VAL A 79 -8.46 15.82 0.77
N ARG A 80 -8.02 16.95 0.23
CA ARG A 80 -6.74 17.05 -0.47
C ARG A 80 -5.64 17.36 0.54
N LEU A 81 -4.59 16.55 0.56
CA LEU A 81 -3.52 16.63 1.56
C LEU A 81 -2.64 17.88 1.41
N ARG A 82 -2.53 18.41 0.19
CA ARG A 82 -1.68 19.57 -0.13
C ARG A 82 -2.13 20.87 0.52
N ASP A 83 -3.44 21.11 0.59
CA ASP A 83 -4.04 22.37 1.02
C ASP A 83 -5.21 22.21 1.99
N GLY A 84 -5.56 20.97 2.35
CA GLY A 84 -6.66 20.67 3.25
C GLY A 84 -8.04 20.94 2.65
N ALA A 85 -8.14 21.15 1.33
CA ALA A 85 -9.42 21.40 0.66
C ALA A 85 -10.36 20.21 0.87
N LYS A 86 -11.59 20.49 1.31
CA LYS A 86 -12.58 19.49 1.71
C LYS A 86 -13.70 19.43 0.69
N LEU A 87 -14.21 18.22 0.44
CA LEU A 87 -15.37 18.00 -0.42
C LEU A 87 -16.30 16.99 0.25
N ILE A 88 -17.56 17.36 0.45
CA ILE A 88 -18.60 16.48 0.97
C ILE A 88 -19.81 16.60 0.05
N VAL A 89 -20.14 15.52 -0.67
CA VAL A 89 -21.18 15.52 -1.71
C VAL A 89 -21.81 14.13 -1.86
N PRO A 90 -23.01 14.03 -2.45
CA PRO A 90 -23.63 12.73 -2.72
C PRO A 90 -22.75 11.81 -3.58
N ALA A 91 -22.80 10.52 -3.29
CA ALA A 91 -22.15 9.47 -4.07
C ALA A 91 -23.17 8.44 -4.55
N THR A 92 -22.92 7.86 -5.72
CA THR A 92 -23.71 6.78 -6.31
C THR A 92 -22.85 5.53 -6.38
N ARG A 93 -23.37 4.40 -5.91
CA ARG A 93 -22.71 3.10 -6.08
C ARG A 93 -23.00 2.58 -7.49
N ASN A 94 -21.97 2.13 -8.19
CA ASN A 94 -22.09 1.42 -9.46
C ASN A 94 -22.21 -0.09 -9.23
N ASP A 95 -22.63 -0.84 -10.27
CA ASP A 95 -22.82 -2.30 -10.21
C ASP A 95 -21.52 -3.07 -9.93
N ASP A 96 -20.38 -2.53 -10.36
CA ASP A 96 -19.03 -3.05 -10.11
C ASP A 96 -18.51 -2.75 -8.69
N GLY A 97 -19.30 -2.07 -7.87
CA GLY A 97 -18.97 -1.74 -6.48
C GLY A 97 -18.12 -0.48 -6.31
N ALA A 98 -17.72 0.15 -7.41
CA ALA A 98 -17.14 1.50 -7.43
C ALA A 98 -18.16 2.56 -7.01
N PHE A 99 -17.67 3.74 -6.63
CA PHE A 99 -18.52 4.88 -6.30
C PHE A 99 -18.22 6.04 -7.23
N ARG A 100 -19.28 6.52 -7.88
CA ARG A 100 -19.27 7.70 -8.73
C ARG A 100 -19.77 8.91 -7.95
N VAL A 101 -19.05 10.02 -8.08
CA VAL A 101 -19.39 11.31 -7.47
C VAL A 101 -19.33 12.34 -8.58
N ASP A 102 -20.35 13.19 -8.68
CA ASP A 102 -20.31 14.35 -9.56
C ASP A 102 -20.19 15.62 -8.72
N ASN A 103 -19.24 16.48 -9.08
CA ASN A 103 -19.14 17.81 -8.51
C ASN A 103 -18.69 18.81 -9.57
N ALA A 104 -19.58 19.73 -9.93
CA ALA A 104 -19.29 20.84 -10.84
C ALA A 104 -18.66 20.39 -12.19
N GLY A 105 -19.13 19.26 -12.74
CA GLY A 105 -18.63 18.70 -13.99
C GLY A 105 -17.33 17.89 -13.88
N ILE A 106 -16.81 17.70 -12.66
CA ILE A 106 -15.75 16.75 -12.36
C ILE A 106 -16.39 15.49 -11.77
N GLU A 107 -16.14 14.37 -12.44
CA GLU A 107 -16.50 13.06 -11.94
C GLU A 107 -15.35 12.48 -11.11
N TYR A 108 -15.66 11.92 -9.94
CA TYR A 108 -14.73 11.16 -9.13
C TYR A 108 -15.19 9.72 -9.09
N LEU A 109 -14.34 8.81 -9.54
CA LEU A 109 -14.56 7.37 -9.46
C LEU A 109 -13.65 6.80 -8.37
N VAL A 110 -14.27 6.30 -7.31
CA VAL A 110 -13.58 5.69 -6.17
C VAL A 110 -13.64 4.17 -6.30
N THR A 111 -12.47 3.56 -6.42
CA THR A 111 -12.30 2.09 -6.42
C THR A 111 -11.31 1.67 -5.32
N ALA A 112 -11.15 0.36 -5.13
CA ALA A 112 -10.10 -0.16 -4.25
C ALA A 112 -8.67 0.10 -4.75
N LYS A 113 -8.51 0.43 -6.05
CA LYS A 113 -7.19 0.54 -6.71
C LYS A 113 -6.79 1.99 -6.93
N SER A 114 -7.74 2.85 -7.24
CA SER A 114 -7.48 4.26 -7.54
C SER A 114 -8.67 5.17 -7.26
N LEU A 115 -8.35 6.45 -7.08
CA LEU A 115 -9.25 7.58 -7.19
C LEU A 115 -9.00 8.23 -8.56
N VAL A 116 -9.98 8.16 -9.46
CA VAL A 116 -9.90 8.77 -10.79
C VAL A 116 -10.78 10.01 -10.83
N LEU A 117 -10.23 11.14 -11.27
CA LEU A 117 -10.95 12.37 -11.54
C LEU A 117 -11.01 12.61 -13.04
N SER A 118 -12.20 12.87 -13.55
CA SER A 118 -12.47 13.04 -14.98
C SER A 118 -13.33 14.26 -15.26
N VAL A 119 -13.15 14.88 -16.43
CA VAL A 119 -14.06 15.89 -16.98
C VAL A 119 -14.57 15.37 -18.31
N GLY A 120 -15.84 15.02 -18.38
CA GLY A 120 -16.37 14.21 -19.48
C GLY A 120 -15.61 12.89 -19.60
N GLU A 121 -15.09 12.59 -20.79
CA GLU A 121 -14.34 11.36 -21.06
C GLU A 121 -12.84 11.47 -20.74
N LYS A 122 -12.36 12.66 -20.34
CA LYS A 122 -10.94 12.90 -20.10
C LYS A 122 -10.58 12.74 -18.63
N VAL A 123 -9.72 11.77 -18.32
CA VAL A 123 -9.07 11.68 -17.01
C VAL A 123 -8.14 12.88 -16.83
N ILE A 124 -8.42 13.71 -15.82
CA ILE A 124 -7.60 14.86 -15.44
C ILE A 124 -6.62 14.51 -14.32
N ARG A 125 -6.91 13.46 -13.55
CA ARG A 125 -6.06 12.96 -12.49
C ARG A 125 -6.39 11.52 -12.16
N GLU A 126 -5.36 10.70 -12.00
CA GLU A 126 -5.50 9.37 -11.41
C GLU A 126 -4.54 9.25 -10.24
N GLU A 127 -5.04 8.75 -9.12
CA GLU A 127 -4.28 8.59 -7.89
C GLU A 127 -4.41 7.15 -7.42
N ALA A 128 -3.28 6.45 -7.28
CA ALA A 128 -3.29 5.09 -6.74
C ALA A 128 -3.74 5.10 -5.27
N MET A 129 -4.57 4.13 -4.90
CA MET A 129 -4.88 3.86 -3.49
C MET A 129 -3.68 3.14 -2.87
N ILE A 130 -3.04 3.81 -1.91
CA ILE A 130 -1.91 3.25 -1.13
C ILE A 130 -2.38 2.61 0.18
N ASP A 131 -3.60 2.94 0.60
CA ASP A 131 -4.27 2.37 1.76
C ASP A 131 -5.77 2.34 1.50
N PHE A 132 -6.43 1.22 1.77
CA PHE A 132 -7.86 1.05 1.48
C PHE A 132 -8.52 0.09 2.47
N HIS A 133 -9.62 0.54 3.04
CA HIS A 133 -10.34 -0.17 4.09
C HIS A 133 -11.81 -0.27 3.71
N ARG A 134 -12.34 -1.49 3.82
CA ARG A 134 -13.77 -1.76 3.69
C ARG A 134 -14.21 -2.56 4.92
N PRO A 135 -14.93 -1.94 5.87
CA PRO A 135 -15.47 -2.67 7.01
C PRO A 135 -16.27 -3.89 6.56
N GLY A 136 -15.98 -5.06 7.14
CA GLY A 136 -16.63 -6.33 6.80
C GLY A 136 -16.10 -7.07 5.56
N ALA A 137 -15.09 -6.55 4.86
CA ALA A 137 -14.31 -7.38 3.93
C ALA A 137 -13.39 -8.31 4.73
N PRO A 138 -13.21 -9.60 4.33
CA PRO A 138 -12.17 -10.42 4.93
C PRO A 138 -10.84 -9.73 4.66
N ALA A 139 -10.23 -9.21 5.71
CA ALA A 139 -8.87 -8.71 5.63
C ALA A 139 -8.01 -9.89 5.17
N THR A 140 -7.32 -9.75 4.05
CA THR A 140 -6.10 -10.53 3.83
C THR A 140 -5.10 -9.98 4.85
N GLN A 141 -5.19 -10.50 6.07
CA GLN A 141 -4.44 -10.07 7.24
C GLN A 141 -2.99 -10.53 7.08
N ASP A 142 -2.18 -9.80 6.33
CA ASP A 142 -0.77 -9.64 6.68
C ASP A 142 -0.65 -8.55 7.76
N SER A 143 -1.45 -8.69 8.81
CA SER A 143 -1.29 -7.94 10.05
C SER A 143 -0.25 -8.66 10.87
N VAL A 144 1.02 -8.30 10.65
CA VAL A 144 2.06 -8.46 11.65
C VAL A 144 1.59 -7.73 12.90
N LYS A 145 1.07 -8.50 13.85
CA LYS A 145 0.88 -8.10 15.23
C LYS A 145 2.25 -7.73 15.79
N SER A 146 2.61 -6.46 15.72
CA SER A 146 3.80 -5.98 16.41
C SER A 146 3.50 -5.81 17.91
N PRO A 147 4.41 -6.25 18.80
CA PRO A 147 4.09 -6.60 20.18
C PRO A 147 4.29 -5.42 21.13
N GLY A 148 3.28 -5.13 21.95
CA GLY A 148 3.38 -4.21 23.08
C GLY A 148 3.28 -4.97 24.40
N ALA A 149 4.38 -5.59 24.85
CA ALA A 149 4.56 -5.96 26.25
C ALA A 149 6.07 -6.05 26.55
N ALA A 150 6.54 -5.17 27.44
CA ALA A 150 7.91 -5.19 27.94
C ALA A 150 8.19 -6.48 28.74
N PRO A 151 9.44 -6.99 28.78
CA PRO A 151 9.78 -8.22 29.49
C PRO A 151 9.79 -8.01 31.00
N ALA A 152 8.97 -8.78 31.74
CA ALA A 152 9.17 -9.02 33.16
C ALA A 152 10.17 -10.19 33.35
N PRO A 153 11.03 -10.18 34.39
CA PRO A 153 12.07 -11.19 34.58
C PRO A 153 11.51 -12.61 34.78
N ALA A 154 12.23 -13.56 34.23
CA ALA A 154 11.93 -14.99 34.15
C ALA A 154 11.53 -15.61 35.51
N THR A 155 10.39 -16.30 35.51
CA THR A 155 10.11 -17.41 36.43
C THR A 155 9.73 -18.63 35.58
N ALA A 156 10.35 -19.75 35.91
CA ALA A 156 10.49 -21.01 35.17
C ALA A 156 9.27 -21.54 34.36
N SER A 157 9.60 -22.09 33.18
CA SER A 157 8.77 -23.03 32.38
C SER A 157 8.27 -24.23 33.18
N PRO A 158 7.04 -24.68 32.91
CA PRO A 158 6.76 -26.09 32.75
C PRO A 158 6.48 -26.42 31.27
N THR A 159 7.30 -27.29 30.70
CA THR A 159 7.15 -27.88 29.37
C THR A 159 5.95 -28.82 29.34
N PRO A 160 4.90 -28.61 28.50
CA PRO A 160 4.00 -29.70 28.17
C PRO A 160 4.67 -30.56 27.09
N THR A 161 5.16 -31.74 27.48
CA THR A 161 5.55 -32.82 26.57
C THR A 161 4.30 -33.42 25.95
N THR A 162 3.92 -32.94 24.76
CA THR A 162 3.04 -33.69 23.87
C THR A 162 3.91 -34.61 22.99
N PRO A 163 3.80 -35.94 23.11
CA PRO A 163 4.57 -36.86 22.28
C PRO A 163 4.17 -36.72 20.80
N LEU A 164 5.19 -36.58 19.94
CA LEU A 164 5.04 -36.52 18.49
C LEU A 164 4.56 -37.88 17.94
N PRO A 165 3.63 -37.92 16.96
CA PRO A 165 3.23 -39.16 16.32
C PRO A 165 4.38 -39.81 15.54
N PRO A 166 4.37 -41.15 15.37
CA PRO A 166 5.42 -41.86 14.65
C PRO A 166 5.50 -41.43 13.18
N PRO A 167 6.71 -41.42 12.58
CA PRO A 167 6.91 -41.01 11.19
C PRO A 167 6.27 -41.99 10.18
N LEU A 168 5.74 -41.44 9.09
CA LEU A 168 5.18 -42.16 7.94
C LEU A 168 6.28 -42.95 7.20
N ALA A 169 5.93 -44.13 6.70
CA ALA A 169 6.82 -45.12 6.06
C ALA A 169 7.48 -44.68 4.73
N ALA A 170 7.34 -43.42 4.31
CA ALA A 170 7.87 -42.93 3.04
C ALA A 170 9.35 -42.49 3.09
N GLU A 171 9.94 -42.38 4.29
CA GLU A 171 11.31 -41.87 4.48
C GLU A 171 12.34 -42.99 4.81
N VAL A 172 11.98 -44.27 4.68
CA VAL A 172 12.95 -45.38 4.74
C VAL A 172 13.65 -45.51 3.39
N GLY A 173 14.65 -44.65 3.19
CA GLY A 173 15.63 -44.75 2.10
C GLY A 173 16.42 -46.06 2.21
N GLY A 174 16.45 -46.80 1.10
CA GLY A 174 16.98 -48.15 1.00
C GLY A 174 18.40 -48.35 1.50
N SER A 175 18.61 -49.44 2.23
CA SER A 175 19.90 -50.08 2.36
C SER A 175 19.71 -51.59 2.51
N GLY A 176 20.17 -52.35 1.51
CA GLY A 176 20.38 -53.78 1.65
C GLY A 176 20.16 -54.58 0.38
N ALA A 177 21.23 -54.88 -0.35
CA ALA A 177 21.57 -56.25 -0.74
C ALA A 177 22.96 -56.29 -1.39
N ARG A 178 23.97 -56.62 -0.57
CA ARG A 178 25.19 -57.27 -1.04
C ARG A 178 24.95 -58.77 -0.84
N ARG A 179 24.95 -59.55 -1.91
CA ARG A 179 25.17 -61.00 -1.85
C ARG A 179 25.89 -61.46 -3.10
#